data_AF-A0A1V6EEQ3-F1
#
_entry.id   AF-A0A1V6EEQ3-F1
#
_cell.length_a   1.000
_cell.length_b   1.000
_cell.length_c   1.000
_cell.angle_alpha   90.00
_cell.angle_beta   90.00
_cell.angle_gamma   90.00
#
_symmetry.space_group_name_H-M   'P 1'
#
loop_
_entity.id
_entity.type
_entity.pdbx_description
1 polymer ?
#
loop_
_entity_poly.entity_id
_entity_poly.type
_entity_poly.pdbx_seq_one_letter_code
_entity_poly.pdbx_strand_id
1 'polypeptide(L)'
;MAPRTRPPAVSRYQPREQDGKFATLFLQDVYRGLEPGVDRGEIKRLRVVREMPKTVRIDPAMRAFGFQFPVVSCGATYAPKDVLGEVPVEPDGSACFHVPAGVPLYFMALDAEGRALQRMRSFTHLMPGESQGCIGCHEPRLDTTMPHRGQALNRAPRNLDPPEWGTGGFAYWRVVQPVLDRYCVECHHPHNAGGGIDLTGDRTDFFNVSYETLARENQGPDGSPYVSWIPTYNGQEQNILKIAPRTWGAPASRLAELVSGGHPDASGKPRFEMDPESRRRVYAWIDLNVPYYDTSETAYPDKEGCRRIYAPEVDKVLSEVAQRRCQSCHVNGEMHRKEWTRITAPEYNTFLLAPLSKSAGGTEKCGKPVFDDTSDPDYQAILATLRPLEEQLHALPRMDMPGGKPAPEVCRACK
;
A
#
# COMPACT_ATOMS: atom_id res chain seq x y z
N MET A 1 -49.28 -14.91 35.46
CA MET A 1 -48.02 -14.91 34.69
C MET A 1 -47.08 -15.91 35.34
N ALA A 2 -46.78 -17.03 34.67
CA ALA A 2 -45.76 -17.94 35.18
C ALA A 2 -44.37 -17.29 35.05
N PRO A 3 -43.46 -17.47 36.03
CA PRO A 3 -42.11 -16.94 35.95
C PRO A 3 -41.40 -17.52 34.72
N ARG A 4 -40.82 -16.65 33.88
CA ARG A 4 -39.98 -17.08 32.75
C ARG A 4 -38.84 -17.93 33.30
N THR A 5 -38.68 -19.14 32.78
CA THR A 5 -37.49 -19.97 33.01
C THR A 5 -36.26 -19.13 32.64
N ARG A 6 -35.37 -18.94 33.61
CA ARG A 6 -34.09 -18.28 33.37
C ARG A 6 -33.39 -19.06 32.26
N PRO A 7 -32.97 -18.41 31.16
CA PRO A 7 -32.22 -19.11 30.11
C PRO A 7 -31.06 -19.85 30.77
N PRO A 8 -30.75 -21.10 30.36
CA PRO A 8 -29.61 -21.81 30.90
C PRO A 8 -28.38 -20.91 30.77
N ALA A 9 -27.63 -20.75 31.86
CA ALA A 9 -26.34 -20.08 31.80
C ALA A 9 -25.48 -20.90 30.85
N VAL A 10 -25.27 -20.41 29.62
CA VAL A 10 -24.27 -20.98 28.72
C VAL A 10 -22.96 -20.86 29.47
N SER A 11 -22.30 -22.00 29.75
CA SER A 11 -21.00 -22.04 30.42
C SER A 11 -20.08 -21.05 29.71
N ARG A 12 -19.81 -19.91 30.36
CA ARG A 12 -18.70 -19.06 29.94
C ARG A 12 -17.46 -19.89 30.21
N TYR A 13 -16.68 -20.15 29.15
CA TYR A 13 -15.45 -20.93 29.15
C TYR A 13 -15.64 -22.44 28.93
N GLN A 14 -15.34 -22.89 27.71
CA GLN A 14 -14.62 -24.14 27.50
C GLN A 14 -13.27 -23.76 26.86
N PRO A 15 -12.15 -23.82 27.59
CA PRO A 15 -10.85 -23.65 26.97
C PRO A 15 -10.55 -24.92 26.18
N ARG A 16 -10.56 -24.83 24.85
CA ARG A 16 -10.07 -25.92 24.00
C ARG A 16 -9.23 -25.38 22.84
N GLU A 17 -8.08 -24.84 23.21
CA GLU A 17 -6.81 -25.09 22.52
C GLU A 17 -5.66 -24.93 23.52
N GLN A 18 -4.77 -25.93 23.62
CA GLN A 18 -3.74 -26.04 24.66
C GLN A 18 -2.56 -25.07 24.49
N ASP A 19 -2.43 -24.38 23.34
CA ASP A 19 -1.24 -23.58 23.03
C ASP A 19 -1.42 -22.06 23.29
N GLY A 20 -2.62 -21.62 23.71
CA GLY A 20 -2.87 -20.24 24.17
C GLY A 20 -2.63 -19.12 23.14
N LYS A 21 -2.39 -19.45 21.87
CA LYS A 21 -1.99 -18.51 20.81
C LYS A 21 -3.07 -18.23 19.77
N PHE A 22 -4.10 -19.05 19.70
CA PHE A 22 -5.11 -19.01 18.64
C PHE A 22 -6.53 -18.92 19.17
N ALA A 23 -7.42 -18.49 18.29
CA ALA A 23 -8.86 -18.49 18.44
C ALA A 23 -9.49 -19.08 17.16
N THR A 24 -10.74 -19.53 17.25
CA THR A 24 -11.49 -20.09 16.12
C THR A 24 -12.55 -19.12 15.65
N LEU A 25 -12.59 -18.86 14.35
CA LEU A 25 -13.66 -18.10 13.70
C LEU A 25 -14.49 -19.02 12.81
N PHE A 26 -15.80 -18.79 12.84
CA PHE A 26 -16.74 -19.39 11.91
C PHE A 26 -17.57 -18.30 11.22
N LEU A 27 -17.63 -18.35 9.89
CA LEU A 27 -18.51 -17.55 9.05
C LEU A 27 -19.63 -18.44 8.51
N GLN A 28 -20.87 -18.06 8.77
CA GLN A 28 -22.04 -18.83 8.34
C GLN A 28 -22.29 -18.75 6.84
N ASP A 29 -22.30 -17.53 6.28
CA ASP A 29 -22.50 -17.29 4.84
C ASP A 29 -21.96 -15.90 4.45
N VAL A 30 -20.82 -15.85 3.75
CA VAL A 30 -20.18 -14.60 3.32
C VAL A 30 -21.09 -13.68 2.51
N TYR A 31 -22.08 -14.21 1.81
CA TYR A 31 -22.94 -13.43 0.91
C TYR A 31 -24.02 -12.64 1.66
N ARG A 32 -24.29 -13.00 2.93
CA ARG A 32 -25.18 -12.21 3.80
C ARG A 32 -24.53 -10.86 4.08
N GLY A 33 -25.14 -9.79 3.56
CA GLY A 33 -24.60 -8.42 3.62
C GLY A 33 -23.84 -7.98 2.36
N LEU A 34 -23.53 -8.91 1.44
CA LEU A 34 -22.90 -8.59 0.16
C LEU A 34 -23.87 -8.65 -1.03
N GLU A 35 -24.94 -9.44 -0.94
CA GLU A 35 -26.01 -9.46 -1.94
C GLU A 35 -26.79 -8.13 -1.96
N PRO A 36 -27.25 -7.66 -3.14
CA PRO A 36 -27.04 -8.24 -4.47
C PRO A 36 -25.73 -7.81 -5.14
N GLY A 37 -24.85 -7.10 -4.43
CA GLY A 37 -23.63 -6.54 -5.00
C GLY A 37 -22.55 -7.56 -5.33
N VAL A 38 -22.60 -8.78 -4.78
CA VAL A 38 -21.69 -9.89 -5.09
C VAL A 38 -22.50 -11.17 -5.31
N ASP A 39 -22.29 -11.83 -6.45
CA ASP A 39 -22.98 -13.06 -6.80
C ASP A 39 -22.45 -14.25 -6.00
N ARG A 40 -23.36 -15.17 -5.66
CA ARG A 40 -22.98 -16.42 -5.00
C ARG A 40 -22.00 -17.22 -5.85
N GLY A 41 -20.97 -17.73 -5.21
CA GLY A 41 -19.85 -18.41 -5.86
C GLY A 41 -18.70 -17.49 -6.28
N GLU A 42 -18.83 -16.16 -6.28
CA GLU A 42 -17.70 -15.29 -6.66
C GLU A 42 -16.57 -15.31 -5.62
N ILE A 43 -16.90 -15.18 -4.34
CA ILE A 43 -15.94 -15.28 -3.24
C ILE A 43 -15.37 -16.70 -3.15
N LYS A 44 -14.05 -16.82 -3.29
CA LYS A 44 -13.31 -18.09 -3.20
C LYS A 44 -12.49 -18.22 -1.93
N ARG A 45 -12.00 -17.10 -1.40
CA ARG A 45 -11.11 -17.07 -0.23
C ARG A 45 -11.43 -15.90 0.68
N LEU A 46 -11.15 -16.05 1.97
CA LEU A 46 -11.02 -14.94 2.91
C LEU A 46 -9.56 -14.68 3.17
N ARG A 47 -9.12 -13.42 3.07
CA ARG A 47 -7.80 -12.99 3.54
C ARG A 47 -7.91 -12.44 4.95
N VAL A 48 -7.03 -12.89 5.82
CA VAL A 48 -6.90 -12.42 7.20
C VAL A 48 -5.74 -11.44 7.28
N VAL A 49 -6.04 -10.23 7.72
CA VAL A 49 -5.05 -9.15 7.84
C VAL A 49 -4.97 -8.67 9.26
N ARG A 50 -3.74 -8.52 9.76
CA ARG A 50 -3.43 -7.86 11.02
C ARG A 50 -3.11 -6.40 10.77
N GLU A 51 -3.74 -5.52 11.54
CA GLU A 51 -3.32 -4.12 11.63
C GLU A 51 -2.14 -4.00 12.60
N MET A 52 -1.01 -3.47 12.15
CA MET A 52 0.20 -3.48 12.97
C MET A 52 0.20 -2.36 14.01
N PRO A 53 0.71 -2.62 15.23
CA PRO A 53 0.81 -1.60 16.24
C PRO A 53 1.81 -0.51 15.84
N LYS A 54 1.49 0.73 16.20
CA LYS A 54 2.44 1.84 16.17
C LYS A 54 3.30 1.78 17.43
N THR A 55 4.51 1.24 17.30
CA THR A 55 5.42 0.93 18.42
C THR A 55 6.22 2.13 18.92
N VAL A 56 6.19 3.24 18.19
CA VAL A 56 7.03 4.40 18.47
C VAL A 56 6.20 5.65 18.75
N ARG A 57 6.70 6.45 19.68
CA ARG A 57 6.19 7.78 19.98
C ARG A 57 7.10 8.83 19.34
N ILE A 58 6.53 9.62 18.44
CA ILE A 58 7.20 10.73 17.76
C ILE A 58 6.42 12.03 17.99
N ASP A 59 7.13 13.15 17.92
CA ASP A 59 6.56 14.49 17.94
C ASP A 59 5.55 14.68 16.78
N PRO A 60 4.27 15.00 17.06
CA PRO A 60 3.28 15.34 16.03
C PRO A 60 3.64 16.55 15.16
N ALA A 61 4.63 17.36 15.54
CA ALA A 61 5.21 18.39 14.68
C ALA A 61 5.88 17.80 13.43
N MET A 62 6.34 16.53 13.50
CA MET A 62 6.93 15.81 12.37
C MET A 62 5.90 15.13 11.47
N ARG A 63 4.62 15.50 11.53
CA ARG A 63 3.58 14.89 10.68
C ARG A 63 3.78 15.20 9.21
N ALA A 64 3.46 14.23 8.35
CA ALA A 64 3.28 14.43 6.91
C ALA A 64 1.99 13.71 6.46
N PHE A 65 1.53 14.01 5.24
CA PHE A 65 0.32 13.40 4.64
C PHE A 65 -0.87 13.41 5.61
N GLY A 66 -1.17 14.58 6.17
CA GLY A 66 -2.13 14.75 7.25
C GLY A 66 -1.53 14.42 8.61
N PHE A 67 -1.91 13.28 9.19
CA PHE A 67 -1.55 12.88 10.56
C PHE A 67 -0.62 11.65 10.61
N GLN A 68 0.23 11.45 9.59
CA GLN A 68 1.17 10.34 9.56
C GLN A 68 2.53 10.72 10.15
N PHE A 69 2.94 10.02 11.21
CA PHE A 69 4.24 10.16 11.86
C PHE A 69 4.50 8.97 12.81
N PRO A 70 5.30 7.97 12.42
CA PRO A 70 5.99 7.87 11.14
C PRO A 70 5.06 7.63 9.95
N VAL A 71 5.47 8.12 8.79
CA VAL A 71 4.81 7.87 7.51
C VAL A 71 4.89 6.39 7.17
N VAL A 72 3.73 5.83 6.77
CA VAL A 72 3.60 4.45 6.28
C VAL A 72 2.99 4.38 4.88
N SER A 73 2.35 5.45 4.42
CA SER A 73 1.78 5.61 3.07
C SER A 73 1.67 7.09 2.69
N CYS A 74 1.31 7.41 1.45
CA CYS A 74 1.03 8.78 1.01
C CYS A 74 -0.34 9.34 1.45
N GLY A 75 -0.80 9.04 2.67
CA GLY A 75 -2.14 9.45 3.16
C GLY A 75 -3.21 8.33 3.12
N ALA A 76 -2.85 7.13 2.65
CA ALA A 76 -3.79 6.04 2.46
C ALA A 76 -4.12 5.22 3.71
N THR A 77 -3.13 4.93 4.55
CA THR A 77 -3.39 4.22 5.81
C THR A 77 -2.49 4.75 6.90
N TYR A 78 -2.96 4.68 8.14
CA TYR A 78 -2.23 5.14 9.32
C TYR A 78 -1.44 4.06 10.04
N ALA A 79 -1.64 2.79 9.67
CA ALA A 79 -0.96 1.67 10.29
C ALA A 79 -0.42 0.72 9.22
N PRO A 80 0.80 0.20 9.40
CA PRO A 80 1.28 -0.91 8.59
C PRO A 80 0.34 -2.11 8.68
N LYS A 81 0.39 -2.98 7.69
CA LYS A 81 -0.50 -4.13 7.57
C LYS A 81 0.32 -5.39 7.42
N ASP A 82 -0.19 -6.50 7.95
CA ASP A 82 0.40 -7.81 7.78
C ASP A 82 -0.64 -8.82 7.33
N VAL A 83 -0.43 -9.42 6.16
CA VAL A 83 -1.30 -10.49 5.66
C VAL A 83 -0.86 -11.78 6.32
N LEU A 84 -1.70 -12.29 7.21
CA LEU A 84 -1.40 -13.52 7.96
C LEU A 84 -1.63 -14.77 7.12
N GLY A 85 -2.55 -14.69 6.16
CA GLY A 85 -2.83 -15.75 5.22
C GLY A 85 -4.27 -15.72 4.71
N GLU A 86 -4.61 -16.76 3.97
CA GLU A 86 -5.92 -16.93 3.34
C GLU A 86 -6.54 -18.27 3.72
N VAL A 87 -7.87 -18.36 3.63
CA VAL A 87 -8.62 -19.61 3.81
C VAL A 87 -9.69 -19.74 2.73
N PRO A 88 -9.98 -20.96 2.25
CA PRO A 88 -11.04 -21.16 1.27
C PRO A 88 -12.42 -20.89 1.87
N VAL A 89 -13.33 -20.39 1.04
CA VAL A 89 -14.76 -20.32 1.32
C VAL A 89 -15.45 -21.52 0.68
N GLU A 90 -16.28 -22.22 1.44
CA GLU A 90 -17.03 -23.38 0.96
C GLU A 90 -18.13 -22.95 -0.04
N PRO A 91 -18.66 -23.87 -0.89
CA PRO A 91 -19.66 -23.50 -1.90
C PRO A 91 -20.94 -22.86 -1.37
N ASP A 92 -21.28 -23.10 -0.10
CA ASP A 92 -22.43 -22.47 0.58
C ASP A 92 -22.12 -21.09 1.18
N GLY A 93 -20.91 -20.56 0.99
CA GLY A 93 -20.45 -19.29 1.52
C GLY A 93 -19.84 -19.37 2.93
N SER A 94 -19.77 -20.56 3.53
CA SER A 94 -19.28 -20.73 4.90
C SER A 94 -17.75 -20.89 4.98
N ALA A 95 -17.16 -20.53 6.12
CA ALA A 95 -15.73 -20.75 6.41
C ALA A 95 -15.51 -21.01 7.91
N CYS A 96 -14.52 -21.84 8.27
CA CYS A 96 -14.16 -22.15 9.66
C CYS A 96 -12.65 -22.28 9.79
N PHE A 97 -12.00 -21.44 10.59
CA PHE A 97 -10.54 -21.32 10.60
C PHE A 97 -9.96 -20.79 11.91
N HIS A 98 -8.68 -21.08 12.14
CA HIS A 98 -7.90 -20.54 13.24
C HIS A 98 -7.30 -19.18 12.86
N VAL A 99 -7.24 -18.29 13.85
CA VAL A 99 -6.55 -16.99 13.76
C VAL A 99 -5.74 -16.74 15.02
N PRO A 100 -4.67 -15.93 14.97
CA PRO A 100 -3.94 -15.57 16.19
C PRO A 100 -4.84 -14.80 17.16
N ALA A 101 -4.74 -15.13 18.44
CA ALA A 101 -5.40 -14.43 19.52
C ALA A 101 -4.62 -13.17 19.92
N GLY A 102 -5.31 -12.20 20.53
CA GLY A 102 -4.69 -10.99 21.09
C GLY A 102 -4.13 -10.00 20.07
N VAL A 103 -4.53 -10.09 18.80
CA VAL A 103 -4.12 -9.15 17.74
C VAL A 103 -5.33 -8.56 17.01
N PRO A 104 -5.25 -7.32 16.49
CA PRO A 104 -6.32 -6.70 15.71
C PRO A 104 -6.41 -7.31 14.32
N LEU A 105 -7.53 -7.96 14.02
CA LEU A 105 -7.76 -8.66 12.75
C LEU A 105 -8.91 -8.05 11.96
N TYR A 106 -8.77 -8.01 10.64
CA TYR A 106 -9.87 -7.75 9.72
C TYR A 106 -9.80 -8.69 8.52
N PHE A 107 -10.93 -8.84 7.81
CA PHE A 107 -11.08 -9.80 6.72
C PHE A 107 -11.36 -9.12 5.38
N MET A 108 -10.91 -9.74 4.31
CA MET A 108 -11.26 -9.39 2.93
C MET A 108 -11.87 -10.59 2.23
N ALA A 109 -12.98 -10.38 1.52
CA ALA A 109 -13.62 -11.41 0.71
C ALA A 109 -13.04 -11.36 -0.72
N LEU A 110 -12.30 -12.40 -1.10
CA LEU A 110 -11.52 -12.44 -2.34
C LEU A 110 -12.23 -13.25 -3.43
N ASP A 111 -12.15 -12.76 -4.66
CA ASP A 111 -12.55 -13.53 -5.85
C ASP A 111 -11.53 -14.61 -6.24
N ALA A 112 -11.79 -15.29 -7.37
CA ALA A 112 -10.91 -16.34 -7.89
C ALA A 112 -9.50 -15.84 -8.25
N GLU A 113 -9.37 -14.59 -8.72
CA GLU A 113 -8.10 -13.96 -9.08
C GLU A 113 -7.33 -13.44 -7.85
N GLY A 114 -8.00 -13.30 -6.70
CA GLY A 114 -7.42 -12.79 -5.46
C GLY A 114 -7.64 -11.29 -5.23
N ARG A 115 -8.61 -10.66 -5.92
CA ARG A 115 -9.04 -9.27 -5.68
C ARG A 115 -10.07 -9.23 -4.56
N ALA A 116 -9.95 -8.27 -3.65
CA ALA A 116 -10.94 -8.06 -2.61
C ALA A 116 -12.20 -7.39 -3.15
N LEU A 117 -13.31 -8.14 -3.19
CA LEU A 117 -14.62 -7.60 -3.59
C LEU A 117 -15.25 -6.77 -2.46
N GLN A 118 -14.94 -7.13 -1.22
CA GLN A 118 -15.30 -6.36 -0.03
C GLN A 118 -14.21 -6.53 1.04
N ARG A 119 -14.03 -5.50 1.87
CA ARG A 119 -13.15 -5.55 3.03
C ARG A 119 -13.83 -5.01 4.28
N MET A 120 -13.53 -5.60 5.42
CA MET A 120 -13.86 -5.01 6.70
C MET A 120 -13.11 -3.69 6.90
N ARG A 121 -13.80 -2.72 7.50
CA ARG A 121 -13.28 -1.37 7.81
C ARG A 121 -13.20 -1.10 9.32
N SER A 122 -13.23 -2.19 10.07
CA SER A 122 -13.01 -2.27 11.51
C SER A 122 -12.14 -3.48 11.77
N PHE A 123 -11.54 -3.56 12.94
CA PHE A 123 -10.85 -4.76 13.40
C PHE A 123 -11.62 -5.44 14.53
N THR A 124 -11.43 -6.74 14.67
CA THR A 124 -11.87 -7.55 15.81
C THR A 124 -10.65 -8.08 16.58
N HIS A 125 -10.86 -8.45 17.84
CA HIS A 125 -9.85 -9.11 18.68
C HIS A 125 -10.51 -10.31 19.33
N LEU A 126 -9.76 -11.40 19.44
CA LEU A 126 -10.21 -12.64 20.09
C LEU A 126 -9.25 -13.03 21.21
N MET A 127 -9.79 -13.59 22.28
CA MET A 127 -9.03 -14.16 23.38
C MET A 127 -8.50 -15.57 23.02
N PRO A 128 -7.41 -16.03 23.65
CA PRO A 128 -6.93 -17.40 23.47
C PRO A 128 -8.03 -18.45 23.74
N GLY A 129 -8.22 -19.36 22.79
CA GLY A 129 -9.23 -20.42 22.83
C GLY A 129 -10.67 -19.94 22.63
N GLU A 130 -10.89 -18.67 22.32
CA GLU A 130 -12.22 -18.15 21.99
C GLU A 130 -12.73 -18.76 20.68
N SER A 131 -14.04 -19.02 20.61
CA SER A 131 -14.74 -19.38 19.38
C SER A 131 -15.81 -18.34 19.10
N GLN A 132 -15.69 -17.64 17.98
CA GLN A 132 -16.61 -16.57 17.60
C GLN A 132 -17.21 -16.83 16.21
N GLY A 133 -18.51 -16.55 16.08
CA GLY A 133 -19.26 -16.69 14.84
C GLY A 133 -19.68 -15.35 14.24
N CYS A 134 -19.60 -15.22 12.92
CA CYS A 134 -20.22 -14.16 12.13
C CYS A 134 -21.30 -14.77 11.23
N ILE A 135 -22.44 -14.09 11.08
CA ILE A 135 -23.50 -14.61 10.22
C ILE A 135 -23.21 -14.25 8.76
N GLY A 136 -22.68 -13.05 8.53
CA GLY A 136 -22.35 -12.54 7.20
C GLY A 136 -21.14 -11.61 7.18
N CYS A 137 -20.97 -10.94 6.05
CA CYS A 137 -19.96 -9.90 5.88
C CYS A 137 -20.67 -8.55 5.82
N HIS A 138 -20.74 -7.86 6.96
CA HIS A 138 -21.42 -6.56 7.11
C HIS A 138 -22.96 -6.64 7.06
N GLU A 139 -23.50 -7.77 7.57
CA GLU A 139 -24.92 -8.04 7.69
C GLU A 139 -25.64 -7.04 8.60
N PRO A 140 -26.92 -6.71 8.34
CA PRO A 140 -27.69 -5.82 9.20
C PRO A 140 -27.82 -6.40 10.62
N ARG A 141 -27.36 -5.65 11.62
CA ARG A 141 -27.34 -6.08 13.03
C ARG A 141 -28.72 -6.29 13.64
N LEU A 142 -29.76 -5.74 13.02
CA LEU A 142 -31.13 -5.78 13.51
C LEU A 142 -31.99 -6.84 12.80
N ASP A 143 -31.41 -7.54 11.82
CA ASP A 143 -32.12 -8.57 11.08
C ASP A 143 -32.01 -9.91 11.81
N THR A 144 -33.12 -10.63 11.84
CA THR A 144 -33.14 -12.02 12.29
C THR A 144 -32.74 -12.93 11.13
N THR A 145 -31.83 -13.85 11.42
CA THR A 145 -31.35 -14.79 10.40
C THR A 145 -31.84 -16.18 10.69
N MET A 146 -32.27 -16.90 9.65
CA MET A 146 -32.59 -18.31 9.78
C MET A 146 -31.34 -19.09 10.22
N PRO A 147 -31.46 -20.00 11.21
CA PRO A 147 -30.36 -20.87 11.57
C PRO A 147 -29.94 -21.70 10.35
N HIS A 148 -28.71 -21.50 9.87
CA HIS A 148 -28.10 -22.32 8.83
C HIS A 148 -26.78 -22.84 9.36
N ARG A 149 -26.61 -24.17 9.34
CA ARG A 149 -25.34 -24.78 9.71
C ARG A 149 -24.48 -24.89 8.45
N GLY A 150 -23.56 -23.95 8.28
CA GLY A 150 -22.64 -23.94 7.15
C GLY A 150 -21.79 -25.22 7.08
N GLN A 151 -21.46 -25.66 5.86
CA GLN A 151 -20.67 -26.84 5.56
C GLN A 151 -19.32 -26.83 6.29
N ALA A 152 -18.72 -25.66 6.49
CA ALA A 152 -17.44 -25.52 7.17
C ALA A 152 -17.46 -26.02 8.64
N LEU A 153 -18.62 -26.05 9.32
CA LEU A 153 -18.77 -26.61 10.68
C LEU A 153 -18.77 -28.14 10.74
N ASN A 154 -18.81 -28.81 9.59
CA ASN A 154 -18.73 -30.27 9.52
C ASN A 154 -17.28 -30.76 9.45
N ARG A 155 -16.31 -29.85 9.44
CA ARG A 155 -14.88 -30.13 9.35
C ARG A 155 -14.15 -29.44 10.51
N ALA A 156 -12.93 -29.89 10.78
CA ALA A 156 -12.04 -29.17 11.70
C ALA A 156 -11.72 -27.77 11.14
N PRO A 157 -11.54 -26.75 12.01
CA PRO A 157 -11.12 -25.44 11.55
C PRO A 157 -9.79 -25.52 10.79
N ARG A 158 -9.68 -24.78 9.68
CA ARG A 158 -8.47 -24.73 8.85
C ARG A 158 -7.44 -23.77 9.43
N ASN A 159 -6.17 -24.06 9.20
CA ASN A 159 -5.10 -23.08 9.42
C ASN A 159 -5.03 -22.12 8.21
N LEU A 160 -4.45 -20.95 8.42
CA LEU A 160 -4.24 -19.97 7.36
C LEU A 160 -3.14 -20.46 6.41
N ASP A 161 -3.39 -20.39 5.11
CA ASP A 161 -2.36 -20.56 4.09
C ASP A 161 -1.56 -19.25 4.01
N PRO A 162 -0.26 -19.24 4.36
CA PRO A 162 0.52 -18.00 4.36
C PRO A 162 0.64 -17.43 2.95
N PRO A 163 0.72 -16.10 2.80
CA PRO A 163 0.91 -15.51 1.48
C PRO A 163 2.28 -15.87 0.92
N GLU A 164 2.37 -15.99 -0.40
CA GLU A 164 3.60 -16.21 -1.17
C GLU A 164 4.77 -15.24 -0.87
N TRP A 165 4.48 -14.04 -0.34
CA TRP A 165 5.50 -13.05 0.06
C TRP A 165 5.90 -13.13 1.53
N GLY A 166 5.35 -14.09 2.29
CA GLY A 166 5.59 -14.27 3.71
C GLY A 166 4.79 -13.32 4.61
N THR A 167 4.87 -13.57 5.92
CA THR A 167 4.20 -12.79 6.98
C THR A 167 5.20 -11.91 7.74
N GLY A 168 4.71 -10.98 8.54
CA GLY A 168 5.53 -10.07 9.37
C GLY A 168 5.49 -8.61 8.93
N GLY A 169 4.60 -8.27 8.01
CA GLY A 169 4.39 -6.92 7.50
C GLY A 169 4.47 -6.84 5.97
N PHE A 170 3.66 -5.96 5.39
CA PHE A 170 3.57 -5.73 3.95
C PHE A 170 4.30 -4.44 3.58
N ALA A 171 5.44 -4.58 2.90
CA ALA A 171 6.23 -3.45 2.40
C ALA A 171 6.20 -3.41 0.88
N TYR A 172 5.76 -2.28 0.31
CA TYR A 172 5.65 -2.09 -1.14
C TYR A 172 6.98 -2.36 -1.86
N TRP A 173 8.08 -1.78 -1.35
CA TRP A 173 9.41 -1.90 -1.96
C TRP A 173 9.95 -3.34 -1.97
N ARG A 174 9.45 -4.21 -1.09
CA ARG A 174 9.84 -5.64 -1.00
C ARG A 174 8.88 -6.53 -1.78
N VAL A 175 7.59 -6.22 -1.76
CA VAL A 175 6.54 -7.13 -2.27
C VAL A 175 6.12 -6.78 -3.70
N VAL A 176 6.02 -5.49 -4.03
CA VAL A 176 5.47 -4.99 -5.30
C VAL A 176 6.56 -4.50 -6.24
N GLN A 177 7.56 -3.76 -5.74
CA GLN A 177 8.62 -3.23 -6.61
C GLN A 177 9.29 -4.33 -7.46
N PRO A 178 9.66 -5.51 -6.92
CA PRO A 178 10.28 -6.56 -7.74
C PRO A 178 9.37 -7.08 -8.86
N VAL A 179 8.05 -7.00 -8.69
CA VAL A 179 7.09 -7.31 -9.76
C VAL A 179 7.16 -6.26 -10.87
N LEU A 180 7.21 -4.97 -10.50
CA LEU A 180 7.33 -3.89 -11.48
C LEU A 180 8.69 -3.90 -12.19
N ASP A 181 9.77 -4.21 -11.47
CA ASP A 181 11.11 -4.35 -12.04
C ASP A 181 11.12 -5.43 -13.14
N ARG A 182 10.43 -6.55 -12.91
CA ARG A 182 10.36 -7.67 -13.85
C ARG A 182 9.47 -7.41 -15.06
N TYR A 183 8.32 -6.74 -14.87
CA TYR A 183 7.26 -6.68 -15.89
C TYR A 183 7.04 -5.30 -16.50
N CYS A 184 7.56 -4.23 -15.89
CA CYS A 184 7.19 -2.86 -16.26
C CYS A 184 8.38 -1.97 -16.54
N VAL A 185 9.48 -2.08 -15.77
CA VAL A 185 10.59 -1.12 -15.82
C VAL A 185 11.30 -1.09 -17.18
N GLU A 186 11.33 -2.18 -17.94
CA GLU A 186 11.89 -2.19 -19.31
C GLU A 186 11.25 -1.10 -20.21
N CYS A 187 9.95 -0.83 -20.05
CA CYS A 187 9.22 0.17 -20.83
C CYS A 187 8.87 1.44 -20.04
N HIS A 188 9.07 1.45 -18.72
CA HIS A 188 8.68 2.52 -17.81
C HIS A 188 9.86 2.94 -16.93
N HIS A 189 10.84 3.61 -17.55
CA HIS A 189 12.05 4.10 -16.88
C HIS A 189 12.38 5.54 -17.30
N PRO A 190 13.34 6.23 -16.63
CA PRO A 190 13.59 7.67 -16.84
C PRO A 190 13.85 8.08 -18.31
N HIS A 191 14.64 7.30 -19.05
CA HIS A 191 14.98 7.58 -20.45
C HIS A 191 13.88 7.19 -21.45
N ASN A 192 13.09 6.17 -21.11
CA ASN A 192 11.97 5.70 -21.91
C ASN A 192 10.75 5.54 -21.00
N ALA A 193 10.14 6.67 -20.67
CA ALA A 193 8.94 6.69 -19.87
C ALA A 193 7.75 6.42 -20.80
N GLY A 194 7.45 5.16 -21.10
CA GLY A 194 6.24 4.78 -21.84
C GLY A 194 5.02 5.48 -21.22
N GLY A 195 4.34 6.32 -21.99
CA GLY A 195 3.22 7.12 -21.50
C GLY A 195 3.59 8.20 -20.45
N GLY A 196 4.87 8.56 -20.31
CA GLY A 196 5.36 9.53 -19.33
C GLY A 196 5.48 9.00 -17.89
N ILE A 197 5.45 7.67 -17.72
CA ILE A 197 5.44 6.99 -16.42
C ILE A 197 6.80 6.35 -16.16
N ASP A 198 7.34 6.60 -14.97
CA ASP A 198 8.56 5.98 -14.45
C ASP A 198 8.18 5.05 -13.27
N LEU A 199 8.50 3.77 -13.40
CA LEU A 199 8.17 2.74 -12.41
C LEU A 199 9.42 2.14 -11.76
N THR A 200 10.55 2.82 -11.87
CA THR A 200 11.79 2.41 -11.22
C THR A 200 11.70 2.43 -9.70
N GLY A 201 12.52 1.59 -9.08
CA GLY A 201 12.59 1.46 -7.63
C GLY A 201 13.42 2.53 -6.93
N ASP A 202 13.97 3.53 -7.62
CA ASP A 202 14.85 4.52 -7.00
C ASP A 202 14.16 5.31 -5.90
N ARG A 203 14.90 5.66 -4.85
CA ARG A 203 14.35 6.32 -3.67
C ARG A 203 14.10 7.80 -3.94
N THR A 204 12.96 8.26 -3.43
CA THR A 204 12.55 9.67 -3.41
C THR A 204 12.61 10.20 -2.00
N ASP A 205 12.23 11.46 -1.79
CA ASP A 205 12.24 12.10 -0.47
C ASP A 205 11.50 11.27 0.61
N PHE A 206 10.35 10.66 0.29
CA PHE A 206 9.59 9.80 1.22
C PHE A 206 9.57 8.30 0.88
N PHE A 207 9.56 7.94 -0.41
CA PHE A 207 9.20 6.60 -0.89
C PHE A 207 10.17 6.13 -1.99
N ASN A 208 9.66 5.46 -3.01
CA ASN A 208 10.35 5.22 -4.27
C ASN A 208 9.52 5.72 -5.46
N VAL A 209 10.17 5.87 -6.61
CA VAL A 209 9.59 6.53 -7.79
C VAL A 209 8.30 5.86 -8.29
N SER A 210 8.23 4.54 -8.31
CA SER A 210 7.01 3.86 -8.75
C SER A 210 5.83 4.07 -7.78
N TYR A 211 6.05 4.09 -6.47
CA TYR A 211 4.99 4.36 -5.50
C TYR A 211 4.52 5.81 -5.60
N GLU A 212 5.46 6.73 -5.78
CA GLU A 212 5.13 8.13 -6.04
C GLU A 212 4.23 8.26 -7.26
N THR A 213 4.63 7.65 -8.38
CA THR A 213 3.93 7.71 -9.65
C THR A 213 2.57 7.02 -9.60
N LEU A 214 2.48 5.84 -8.96
CA LEU A 214 1.26 5.05 -8.95
C LEU A 214 0.26 5.51 -7.89
N ALA A 215 0.71 5.97 -6.72
CA ALA A 215 -0.17 6.25 -5.58
C ALA A 215 -0.19 7.72 -5.16
N ARG A 216 0.95 8.44 -5.22
CA ARG A 216 1.04 9.80 -4.68
C ARG A 216 0.72 10.90 -5.70
N GLU A 217 1.14 10.76 -6.94
CA GLU A 217 0.95 11.80 -7.97
C GLU A 217 -0.52 11.90 -8.40
N ASN A 218 -0.99 13.14 -8.56
CA ASN A 218 -2.34 13.45 -9.06
C ASN A 218 -3.45 12.77 -8.24
N GLN A 219 -3.25 12.65 -6.92
CA GLN A 219 -4.27 12.14 -6.01
C GLN A 219 -5.53 13.00 -6.05
N GLY A 220 -6.67 12.35 -5.88
CA GLY A 220 -7.98 12.94 -5.77
C GLY A 220 -8.88 12.16 -4.80
N PRO A 221 -10.19 12.44 -4.80
CA PRO A 221 -11.14 11.90 -3.82
C PRO A 221 -11.27 10.38 -3.78
N ASP A 222 -10.86 9.69 -4.85
CA ASP A 222 -10.99 8.24 -5.00
C ASP A 222 -9.64 7.52 -5.16
N GLY A 223 -8.53 8.19 -4.85
CA GLY A 223 -7.17 7.67 -4.97
C GLY A 223 -6.37 8.39 -6.05
N SER A 224 -5.60 7.65 -6.84
CA SER A 224 -4.82 8.19 -7.98
C SER A 224 -5.44 7.78 -9.32
N PRO A 225 -4.92 8.26 -10.47
CA PRO A 225 -5.36 7.79 -11.79
C PRO A 225 -5.12 6.29 -12.05
N TYR A 226 -4.34 5.61 -11.21
CA TYR A 226 -3.94 4.21 -11.40
C TYR A 226 -4.54 3.27 -10.35
N VAL A 227 -4.66 3.72 -9.10
CA VAL A 227 -5.13 2.90 -7.99
C VAL A 227 -6.23 3.61 -7.20
N SER A 228 -7.31 2.88 -6.94
CA SER A 228 -8.44 3.35 -6.15
C SER A 228 -8.32 2.91 -4.70
N TRP A 229 -8.35 3.86 -3.79
CA TRP A 229 -8.24 3.65 -2.34
C TRP A 229 -9.10 4.65 -1.57
N ILE A 230 -9.21 4.44 -0.25
CA ILE A 230 -9.94 5.36 0.64
C ILE A 230 -8.95 6.35 1.22
N PRO A 231 -9.00 7.65 0.87
CA PRO A 231 -8.12 8.61 1.49
C PRO A 231 -8.46 8.83 2.96
N THR A 232 -7.42 8.79 3.80
CA THR A 232 -7.58 8.88 5.26
C THR A 232 -7.04 10.17 5.84
N TYR A 233 -6.40 11.01 5.04
CA TYR A 233 -5.81 12.27 5.47
C TYR A 233 -6.83 13.40 5.50
N ASN A 234 -6.69 14.26 6.52
CA ASN A 234 -7.67 15.27 6.91
C ASN A 234 -8.26 16.05 5.73
N GLY A 235 -9.58 15.97 5.60
CA GLY A 235 -10.35 16.72 4.60
C GLY A 235 -10.43 16.04 3.23
N GLN A 236 -9.93 14.82 3.10
CA GLN A 236 -9.97 14.02 1.87
C GLN A 236 -10.78 12.72 2.01
N GLU A 237 -11.61 12.61 3.05
CA GLU A 237 -12.40 11.41 3.34
C GLU A 237 -13.70 11.35 2.52
N GLN A 238 -13.77 11.96 1.32
CA GLN A 238 -15.05 12.14 0.61
C GLN A 238 -15.69 10.81 0.21
N ASN A 239 -14.89 9.75 -0.01
CA ASN A 239 -15.38 8.43 -0.38
C ASN A 239 -15.55 7.46 0.81
N ILE A 240 -15.32 7.93 2.05
CA ILE A 240 -15.31 7.10 3.26
C ILE A 240 -16.68 6.50 3.60
N LEU A 241 -17.79 7.03 3.07
CA LEU A 241 -19.13 6.51 3.30
C LEU A 241 -19.62 5.57 2.20
N LYS A 242 -18.92 5.50 1.06
CA LYS A 242 -19.26 4.55 0.00
C LYS A 242 -18.88 3.15 0.49
N ILE A 243 -19.82 2.24 0.74
CA ILE A 243 -19.52 0.91 1.32
C ILE A 243 -19.93 -0.26 0.42
N ALA A 244 -20.41 0.02 -0.79
CA ALA A 244 -20.82 -1.01 -1.73
C ALA A 244 -19.60 -1.87 -2.15
N PRO A 245 -19.77 -3.18 -2.39
CA PRO A 245 -18.72 -4.02 -2.93
C PRO A 245 -18.11 -3.44 -4.21
N ARG A 246 -16.80 -3.67 -4.44
CA ARG A 246 -16.02 -3.19 -5.59
C ARG A 246 -15.92 -1.67 -5.76
N THR A 247 -16.35 -0.87 -4.77
CA THR A 247 -16.24 0.60 -4.86
C THR A 247 -14.79 1.09 -4.96
N TRP A 248 -13.88 0.39 -4.29
CA TRP A 248 -12.45 0.73 -4.23
C TRP A 248 -11.61 -0.56 -4.30
N GLY A 249 -10.28 -0.44 -4.21
CA GLY A 249 -9.39 -1.59 -4.21
C GLY A 249 -9.07 -2.05 -5.64
N ALA A 250 -8.55 -3.27 -5.76
CA ALA A 250 -8.20 -3.85 -7.04
C ALA A 250 -9.38 -3.86 -8.04
N PRO A 251 -10.64 -4.17 -7.66
CA PRO A 251 -11.76 -4.14 -8.61
C PRO A 251 -12.05 -2.78 -9.24
N ALA A 252 -11.67 -1.68 -8.59
CA ALA A 252 -11.90 -0.31 -9.07
C ALA A 252 -10.62 0.36 -9.62
N SER A 253 -9.51 -0.37 -9.70
CA SER A 253 -8.20 0.18 -10.03
C SER A 253 -7.80 -0.13 -11.47
N ARG A 254 -7.48 0.91 -12.24
CA ARG A 254 -6.95 0.76 -13.61
C ARG A 254 -5.69 -0.11 -13.66
N LEU A 255 -4.81 0.01 -12.67
CA LEU A 255 -3.62 -0.84 -12.60
C LEU A 255 -3.98 -2.33 -12.53
N ALA A 256 -5.04 -2.69 -11.79
CA ALA A 256 -5.48 -4.08 -11.67
C ALA A 256 -5.99 -4.63 -13.01
N GLU A 257 -6.71 -3.81 -13.78
CA GLU A 257 -7.15 -4.14 -15.15
C GLU A 257 -5.96 -4.37 -16.08
N LEU A 258 -4.97 -3.47 -16.03
CA LEU A 258 -3.77 -3.56 -16.87
C LEU A 258 -2.94 -4.83 -16.57
N VAL A 259 -2.75 -5.19 -15.30
CA VAL A 259 -2.01 -6.40 -14.93
C VAL A 259 -2.77 -7.67 -15.25
N SER A 260 -4.12 -7.67 -15.20
CA SER A 260 -4.92 -8.85 -15.58
C SER A 260 -5.02 -9.01 -17.10
N GLY A 261 -5.15 -7.89 -17.82
CA GLY A 261 -5.31 -7.88 -19.28
C GLY A 261 -4.01 -7.92 -20.09
N GLY A 262 -2.84 -7.99 -19.44
CA GLY A 262 -1.54 -8.00 -20.11
C GLY A 262 -1.18 -6.68 -20.79
N HIS A 263 -1.73 -5.55 -20.31
CA HIS A 263 -1.51 -4.20 -20.80
C HIS A 263 -1.61 -4.11 -22.34
N PRO A 264 -2.81 -4.24 -22.92
CA PRO A 264 -2.97 -4.34 -24.36
C PRO A 264 -2.45 -3.10 -25.08
N ASP A 265 -1.85 -3.29 -26.25
CA ASP A 265 -1.48 -2.20 -27.15
C ASP A 265 -2.70 -1.59 -27.89
N ALA A 266 -2.45 -0.64 -28.79
CA ALA A 266 -3.52 0.03 -29.55
C ALA A 266 -4.34 -0.93 -30.45
N SER A 267 -3.84 -2.13 -30.72
CA SER A 267 -4.53 -3.18 -31.48
C SER A 267 -5.21 -4.22 -30.58
N GLY A 268 -5.15 -4.06 -29.25
CA GLY A 268 -5.73 -4.99 -28.28
C GLY A 268 -4.84 -6.19 -27.96
N LYS A 269 -3.62 -6.26 -28.50
CA LYS A 269 -2.71 -7.38 -28.25
C LYS A 269 -2.02 -7.22 -26.88
N PRO A 270 -1.99 -8.25 -26.02
CA PRO A 270 -1.28 -8.18 -24.75
C PRO A 270 0.22 -7.97 -25.01
N ARG A 271 0.83 -7.08 -24.22
CA ARG A 271 2.26 -6.76 -24.25
C ARG A 271 3.08 -7.69 -23.38
N PHE A 272 2.49 -8.22 -22.31
CA PHE A 272 3.13 -9.17 -21.41
C PHE A 272 2.11 -10.17 -20.85
N GLU A 273 2.63 -11.26 -20.29
CA GLU A 273 1.86 -12.19 -19.46
C GLU A 273 2.46 -12.18 -18.04
N MET A 274 1.64 -11.83 -17.05
CA MET A 274 2.05 -11.80 -15.64
C MET A 274 1.58 -13.06 -14.93
N ASP A 275 2.48 -13.68 -14.17
CA ASP A 275 2.14 -14.87 -13.42
C ASP A 275 1.11 -14.55 -12.29
N PRO A 276 0.30 -15.53 -11.86
CA PRO A 276 -0.74 -15.29 -10.85
C PRO A 276 -0.22 -14.78 -9.50
N GLU A 277 1.00 -15.13 -9.11
CA GLU A 277 1.60 -14.70 -7.84
C GLU A 277 1.96 -13.20 -7.90
N SER A 278 2.65 -12.81 -8.95
CA SER A 278 2.97 -11.40 -9.25
C SER A 278 1.72 -10.53 -9.29
N ARG A 279 0.65 -11.02 -9.91
CA ARG A 279 -0.63 -10.31 -9.98
C ARG A 279 -1.30 -10.16 -8.61
N ARG A 280 -1.29 -11.21 -7.78
CA ARG A 280 -1.83 -11.16 -6.41
C ARG A 280 -1.08 -10.21 -5.50
N ARG A 281 0.25 -10.07 -5.65
CA ARG A 281 1.06 -9.06 -4.93
C ARG A 281 0.57 -7.64 -5.21
N VAL A 282 0.29 -7.31 -6.48
CA VAL A 282 -0.24 -6.00 -6.87
C VAL A 282 -1.66 -5.80 -6.31
N TYR A 283 -2.55 -6.79 -6.48
CA TYR A 283 -3.91 -6.70 -5.93
C TYR A 283 -3.92 -6.52 -4.41
N ALA A 284 -3.11 -7.31 -3.69
CA ALA A 284 -3.00 -7.22 -2.24
C ALA A 284 -2.55 -5.83 -1.79
N TRP A 285 -1.55 -5.24 -2.45
CA TRP A 285 -1.11 -3.88 -2.14
C TRP A 285 -2.25 -2.86 -2.26
N ILE A 286 -2.99 -2.90 -3.36
CA ILE A 286 -4.12 -2.00 -3.59
C ILE A 286 -5.20 -2.23 -2.53
N ASP A 287 -5.60 -3.49 -2.30
CA ASP A 287 -6.67 -3.88 -1.38
C ASP A 287 -6.34 -3.56 0.09
N LEU A 288 -5.06 -3.58 0.45
CA LEU A 288 -4.53 -3.16 1.76
C LEU A 288 -4.57 -1.64 1.97
N ASN A 289 -5.12 -0.88 1.03
CA ASN A 289 -5.13 0.58 1.00
C ASN A 289 -3.73 1.17 0.80
N VAL A 290 -2.98 0.59 -0.14
CA VAL A 290 -1.68 1.07 -0.66
C VAL A 290 -0.63 1.45 0.40
N PRO A 291 -0.34 0.63 1.43
CA PRO A 291 0.78 0.89 2.34
C PRO A 291 2.11 0.85 1.58
N TYR A 292 3.08 1.64 2.04
CA TYR A 292 4.47 1.61 1.56
C TYR A 292 5.39 0.90 2.55
N TYR A 293 5.40 1.37 3.80
CA TYR A 293 6.23 0.81 4.87
C TYR A 293 5.46 -0.25 5.66
N ASP A 294 6.15 -1.32 6.04
CA ASP A 294 5.65 -2.39 6.89
C ASP A 294 5.84 -2.13 8.39
N THR A 295 6.39 -0.96 8.76
CA THR A 295 6.71 -0.66 10.15
C THR A 295 6.54 0.82 10.46
N SER A 296 6.17 1.10 11.72
CA SER A 296 6.26 2.44 12.28
C SER A 296 7.64 2.76 12.83
N GLU A 297 8.60 1.84 12.86
CA GLU A 297 9.98 2.17 13.21
C GLU A 297 10.61 3.10 12.15
N THR A 298 11.56 3.93 12.57
CA THR A 298 12.23 4.91 11.70
C THR A 298 13.69 5.10 12.08
N ALA A 299 14.55 5.38 11.09
CA ALA A 299 15.93 5.83 11.26
C ALA A 299 16.04 7.37 11.43
N TYR A 300 14.95 8.10 11.19
CA TYR A 300 14.94 9.57 11.04
C TYR A 300 13.81 10.21 11.86
N PRO A 301 13.85 10.11 13.20
CA PRO A 301 12.75 10.58 14.05
C PRO A 301 12.56 12.11 14.05
N ASP A 302 13.59 12.86 13.66
CA ASP A 302 13.65 14.33 13.61
C ASP A 302 13.25 14.93 12.25
N LYS A 303 12.95 14.10 11.25
CA LYS A 303 12.58 14.57 9.91
C LYS A 303 11.07 14.63 9.73
N GLU A 304 10.62 15.42 8.76
CA GLU A 304 9.21 15.45 8.36
C GLU A 304 8.72 14.04 7.96
N GLY A 305 7.53 13.68 8.43
CA GLY A 305 6.96 12.34 8.36
C GLY A 305 7.80 11.25 9.02
N CYS A 306 8.85 11.62 9.74
CA CYS A 306 9.91 10.75 10.23
C CYS A 306 10.59 9.95 9.10
N ARG A 307 10.66 10.52 7.89
CA ARG A 307 11.14 9.84 6.67
C ARG A 307 11.80 10.76 5.65
N ARG A 308 11.37 12.02 5.57
CA ARG A 308 11.71 12.91 4.46
C ARG A 308 13.20 13.23 4.42
N ILE A 309 13.86 12.86 3.34
CA ILE A 309 15.24 13.25 3.05
C ILE A 309 15.22 14.24 1.90
N TYR A 310 15.54 15.50 2.19
CA TYR A 310 15.45 16.61 1.24
C TYR A 310 16.43 17.73 1.60
N ALA A 311 16.97 18.40 0.57
CA ALA A 311 17.83 19.57 0.71
C ALA A 311 17.11 20.79 0.11
N PRO A 312 16.67 21.79 0.91
CA PRO A 312 16.06 23.02 0.39
C PRO A 312 16.95 23.79 -0.60
N GLU A 313 18.26 23.58 -0.55
CA GLU A 313 19.25 24.19 -1.44
C GLU A 313 19.01 23.82 -2.91
N VAL A 314 18.44 22.63 -3.19
CA VAL A 314 18.10 22.23 -4.56
C VAL A 314 17.12 23.19 -5.21
N ASP A 315 16.16 23.71 -4.44
CA ASP A 315 15.13 24.64 -4.94
C ASP A 315 15.77 25.95 -5.39
N LYS A 316 16.65 26.49 -4.54
CA LYS A 316 17.35 27.74 -4.81
C LYS A 316 18.26 27.62 -6.04
N VAL A 317 19.14 26.61 -6.05
CA VAL A 317 20.12 26.42 -7.15
C VAL A 317 19.38 26.15 -8.46
N LEU A 318 18.34 25.31 -8.44
CA LEU A 318 17.56 25.03 -9.64
C LEU A 318 16.84 26.28 -10.17
N SER A 319 16.25 27.11 -9.30
CA SER A 319 15.62 28.38 -9.70
C SER A 319 16.63 29.33 -10.36
N GLU A 320 17.83 29.45 -9.81
CA GLU A 320 18.90 30.30 -10.37
C GLU A 320 19.36 29.78 -11.74
N VAL A 321 19.54 28.47 -11.90
CA VAL A 321 19.87 27.85 -13.19
C VAL A 321 18.74 28.04 -14.21
N ALA A 322 17.49 27.84 -13.79
CA ALA A 322 16.33 27.99 -14.65
C ALA A 322 16.19 29.41 -15.20
N GLN A 323 16.44 30.43 -14.38
CA GLN A 323 16.47 31.83 -14.81
C GLN A 323 17.57 32.09 -15.86
N ARG A 324 18.77 31.52 -15.68
CA ARG A 324 19.89 31.68 -16.62
C ARG A 324 19.68 30.95 -17.94
N ARG A 325 19.21 29.69 -17.88
CA ARG A 325 19.31 28.73 -18.98
C ARG A 325 17.97 28.31 -19.59
N CYS A 326 16.89 28.39 -18.83
CA CYS A 326 15.59 27.79 -19.18
C CYS A 326 14.46 28.80 -19.38
N GLN A 327 14.71 30.09 -19.11
CA GLN A 327 13.71 31.16 -19.11
C GLN A 327 12.96 31.36 -20.44
N SER A 328 13.52 30.92 -21.57
CA SER A 328 12.85 31.01 -22.87
C SER A 328 11.61 30.14 -22.97
N CYS A 329 11.49 29.11 -22.13
CA CYS A 329 10.33 28.20 -22.07
C CYS A 329 9.66 28.20 -20.69
N HIS A 330 10.42 28.48 -19.62
CA HIS A 330 9.95 28.52 -18.23
C HIS A 330 9.98 29.96 -17.70
N VAL A 331 8.90 30.72 -17.98
CA VAL A 331 8.77 32.11 -17.53
C VAL A 331 8.94 32.19 -16.02
N ASN A 332 9.71 33.17 -15.53
CA ASN A 332 10.08 33.35 -14.12
C ASN A 332 10.86 32.20 -13.48
N GLY A 333 11.37 31.24 -14.26
CA GLY A 333 12.07 30.07 -13.73
C GLY A 333 11.15 28.99 -13.14
N GLU A 334 9.83 29.10 -13.35
CA GLU A 334 8.87 28.09 -12.92
C GLU A 334 8.96 26.84 -13.83
N MET A 335 9.69 25.84 -13.34
CA MET A 335 9.80 24.53 -13.99
C MET A 335 8.71 23.60 -13.48
N HIS A 336 8.11 22.83 -14.39
CA HIS A 336 7.25 21.71 -14.01
C HIS A 336 8.08 20.64 -13.29
N ARG A 337 8.03 20.65 -11.96
CA ARG A 337 8.65 19.64 -11.11
C ARG A 337 7.64 18.60 -10.68
N LYS A 338 8.15 17.40 -10.43
CA LYS A 338 7.43 16.41 -9.64
C LYS A 338 7.31 16.91 -8.20
N GLU A 339 6.27 16.48 -7.50
CA GLU A 339 6.04 16.79 -6.08
C GLU A 339 7.06 16.13 -5.13
N TRP A 340 7.90 15.26 -5.69
CA TRP A 340 8.96 14.52 -5.03
C TRP A 340 10.27 14.73 -5.78
N THR A 341 11.39 14.44 -5.10
CA THR A 341 12.73 14.51 -5.69
C THR A 341 13.40 13.16 -5.50
N ARG A 342 14.01 12.64 -6.57
CA ARG A 342 14.79 11.41 -6.53
C ARG A 342 16.13 11.69 -5.85
N ILE A 343 16.46 10.87 -4.86
CA ILE A 343 17.64 11.04 -3.99
C ILE A 343 18.65 9.89 -4.09
N THR A 344 18.29 8.81 -4.81
CA THR A 344 19.25 7.82 -5.32
C THR A 344 19.23 7.86 -6.84
N ALA A 345 20.40 7.82 -7.49
CA ALA A 345 20.54 8.14 -8.92
C ALA A 345 19.95 9.54 -9.27
N PRO A 346 20.35 10.61 -8.55
CA PRO A 346 19.79 11.95 -8.70
C PRO A 346 19.86 12.51 -10.13
N GLU A 347 20.78 12.05 -10.96
CA GLU A 347 20.88 12.38 -12.39
C GLU A 347 19.61 12.09 -13.20
N TYR A 348 18.75 11.19 -12.72
CA TYR A 348 17.49 10.83 -13.37
C TYR A 348 16.30 11.70 -12.95
N ASN A 349 16.51 12.69 -12.09
CA ASN A 349 15.51 13.75 -11.91
C ASN A 349 15.25 14.45 -13.25
N THR A 350 13.98 14.74 -13.55
CA THR A 350 13.59 15.34 -14.85
C THR A 350 14.28 16.67 -15.12
N PHE A 351 14.56 17.47 -14.08
CA PHE A 351 15.26 18.75 -14.18
C PHE A 351 16.77 18.63 -14.48
N LEU A 352 17.35 17.43 -14.40
CA LEU A 352 18.72 17.12 -14.87
C LEU A 352 18.68 16.34 -16.19
N LEU A 353 17.77 15.37 -16.31
CA LEU A 353 17.71 14.44 -17.44
C LEU A 353 17.08 15.04 -18.71
N ALA A 354 16.06 15.88 -18.58
CA ALA A 354 15.42 16.56 -19.72
C ALA A 354 16.33 17.56 -20.45
N PRO A 355 17.07 18.45 -19.74
CA PRO A 355 17.96 19.43 -20.38
C PRO A 355 19.29 18.85 -20.90
N LEU A 356 19.72 17.67 -20.45
CA LEU A 356 20.98 17.04 -20.87
C LEU A 356 20.89 16.46 -22.30
N SER A 357 21.97 16.61 -23.07
CA SER A 357 22.09 16.09 -24.43
C SER A 357 21.93 14.56 -24.49
N LYS A 358 21.42 14.05 -25.62
CA LYS A 358 21.33 12.59 -25.83
C LYS A 358 22.70 11.92 -25.86
N SER A 359 23.72 12.57 -26.41
CA SER A 359 25.10 12.06 -26.46
C SER A 359 25.73 11.89 -25.08
N ALA A 360 25.28 12.65 -24.08
CA ALA A 360 25.71 12.54 -22.70
C ALA A 360 24.79 11.67 -21.82
N GLY A 361 23.85 10.92 -22.43
CA GLY A 361 22.91 10.06 -21.72
C GLY A 361 21.66 10.77 -21.18
N GLY A 362 21.41 12.01 -21.60
CA GLY A 362 20.19 12.75 -21.35
C GLY A 362 19.05 12.40 -22.31
N THR A 363 17.91 13.09 -22.17
CA THR A 363 16.74 12.90 -23.05
C THR A 363 16.50 14.05 -24.01
N GLU A 364 17.16 15.20 -23.81
CA GLU A 364 17.05 16.39 -24.66
C GLU A 364 15.59 16.83 -24.93
N LYS A 365 14.71 16.67 -23.94
CA LYS A 365 13.28 16.99 -24.06
C LYS A 365 13.00 18.49 -24.16
N CYS A 366 14.00 19.34 -23.90
CA CYS A 366 13.93 20.79 -24.08
C CYS A 366 14.02 21.24 -25.55
N GLY A 367 14.10 20.31 -26.51
CA GLY A 367 14.19 20.59 -27.95
C GLY A 367 15.59 20.90 -28.47
N LYS A 368 16.52 21.23 -27.57
CA LYS A 368 17.97 21.32 -27.79
C LYS A 368 18.68 21.01 -26.46
N PRO A 369 19.96 20.59 -26.47
CA PRO A 369 20.72 20.43 -25.24
C PRO A 369 20.84 21.80 -24.55
N VAL A 370 20.43 21.84 -23.28
CA VAL A 370 20.72 22.96 -22.37
C VAL A 370 22.06 22.70 -21.68
N PHE A 371 22.35 21.43 -21.37
CA PHE A 371 23.65 20.94 -20.92
C PHE A 371 24.21 20.01 -22.01
N ASP A 372 25.37 20.35 -22.56
CA ASP A 372 26.01 19.54 -23.61
C ASP A 372 26.51 18.20 -23.06
N ASP A 373 27.05 18.21 -21.83
CA ASP A 373 27.44 17.01 -21.11
C ASP A 373 27.32 17.18 -19.59
N THR A 374 27.66 16.13 -18.84
CA THR A 374 27.55 16.12 -17.38
C THR A 374 28.59 16.99 -16.70
N SER A 375 29.61 17.52 -17.39
CA SER A 375 30.59 18.44 -16.82
C SER A 375 30.14 19.91 -16.80
N ASP A 376 28.97 20.23 -17.39
CA ASP A 376 28.43 21.60 -17.37
C ASP A 376 28.35 22.14 -15.91
N PRO A 377 28.86 23.36 -15.65
CA PRO A 377 28.89 23.91 -14.29
C PRO A 377 27.51 24.03 -13.63
N ASP A 378 26.46 24.36 -14.39
CA ASP A 378 25.09 24.47 -13.87
C ASP A 378 24.49 23.08 -13.58
N TYR A 379 24.79 22.08 -14.42
CA TYR A 379 24.43 20.68 -14.17
C TYR A 379 25.09 20.17 -12.87
N GLN A 380 26.40 20.40 -12.73
CA GLN A 380 27.16 20.00 -11.55
C GLN A 380 26.71 20.75 -10.29
N ALA A 381 26.36 22.04 -10.40
CA ALA A 381 25.85 22.82 -9.28
C ALA A 381 24.55 22.24 -8.73
N ILE A 382 23.60 21.85 -9.60
CA ILE A 382 22.36 21.19 -9.18
C ILE A 382 22.68 19.84 -8.54
N LEU A 383 23.47 18.99 -9.22
CA LEU A 383 23.79 17.65 -8.73
C LEU A 383 24.53 17.68 -7.38
N ALA A 384 25.38 18.68 -7.15
CA ALA A 384 26.09 18.88 -5.89
C ALA A 384 25.17 19.14 -4.69
N THR A 385 23.94 19.65 -4.92
CA THR A 385 22.94 19.79 -3.82
C THR A 385 22.33 18.45 -3.40
N LEU A 386 22.38 17.44 -4.26
CA LEU A 386 21.76 16.13 -4.05
C LEU A 386 22.76 15.07 -3.55
N ARG A 387 24.03 15.15 -3.95
CA ARG A 387 25.08 14.20 -3.53
C ARG A 387 25.17 13.99 -2.01
N PRO A 388 25.11 15.04 -1.16
CA PRO A 388 25.15 14.84 0.30
C PRO A 388 23.98 14.01 0.83
N LEU A 389 22.81 14.07 0.18
CA LEU A 389 21.65 13.27 0.56
C LEU A 389 21.89 11.79 0.29
N GLU A 390 22.50 11.46 -0.86
CA GLU A 390 22.85 10.10 -1.23
C GLU A 390 23.93 9.53 -0.31
N GLU A 391 24.98 10.31 -0.01
CA GLU A 391 26.02 9.95 0.97
C GLU A 391 25.42 9.71 2.37
N GLN A 392 24.50 10.57 2.80
CA GLN A 392 23.78 10.40 4.07
C GLN A 392 22.99 9.09 4.09
N LEU A 393 22.31 8.74 2.99
CA LEU A 393 21.56 7.48 2.88
C LEU A 393 22.46 6.25 2.87
N HIS A 394 23.68 6.34 2.34
CA HIS A 394 24.66 5.27 2.45
C HIS A 394 25.14 5.06 3.90
N ALA A 395 25.33 6.16 4.65
CA ALA A 395 25.77 6.10 6.05
C ALA A 395 24.64 5.69 7.01
N LEU A 396 23.42 6.19 6.78
CA LEU A 396 22.22 5.91 7.57
C LEU A 396 21.04 5.56 6.63
N PRO A 397 20.94 4.30 6.17
CA PRO A 397 19.88 3.92 5.26
C PRO A 397 18.49 4.07 5.89
N ARG A 398 17.49 4.50 5.10
CA ARG A 398 16.08 4.46 5.53
C ARG A 398 15.63 3.01 5.73
N MET A 399 14.50 2.82 6.43
CA MET A 399 13.97 1.47 6.70
C MET A 399 13.54 0.69 5.46
N ASP A 400 13.34 1.36 4.32
CA ASP A 400 13.07 0.73 3.03
C ASP A 400 14.35 0.47 2.21
N MET A 401 15.54 0.68 2.78
CA MET A 401 16.82 0.44 2.13
C MET A 401 17.57 -0.69 2.84
N PRO A 402 18.41 -1.46 2.10
CA PRO A 402 19.28 -2.45 2.71
C PRO A 402 20.11 -1.84 3.85
N GLY A 403 20.13 -2.52 5.00
CA GLY A 403 20.87 -2.06 6.19
C GLY A 403 20.15 -1.00 7.03
N GLY A 404 18.94 -0.56 6.65
CA GLY A 404 18.13 0.36 7.44
C GLY A 404 17.82 -0.20 8.83
N LYS A 405 18.05 0.62 9.86
CA LYS A 405 17.84 0.26 11.26
C LYS A 405 17.06 1.35 11.99
N PRO A 406 16.20 0.99 12.95
CA PRO A 406 15.54 1.98 13.77
C PRO A 406 16.54 2.82 14.55
N ALA A 407 16.25 4.11 14.68
CA ALA A 407 16.99 5.00 15.54
C ALA A 407 16.87 4.53 17.02
N PRO A 408 18.00 4.42 17.75
CA PRO A 408 18.01 3.90 19.11
C PRO A 408 17.28 4.82 20.11
N GLU A 409 17.29 6.13 19.87
CA GLU A 409 16.72 7.17 20.73
C GLU A 409 15.19 7.27 20.65
N VAL A 410 14.54 6.51 19.76
CA VAL A 410 13.09 6.56 19.61
C VAL A 410 12.39 5.98 20.84
N CYS A 411 11.47 6.77 21.40
CA CYS A 411 10.69 6.36 22.56
C CYS A 411 9.69 5.24 22.21
N ARG A 412 9.83 4.08 22.85
CA ARG A 412 8.94 2.90 22.70
C ARG A 412 8.11 2.61 23.95
N ALA A 413 8.12 3.51 24.92
CA ALA A 413 7.35 3.34 26.15
C ALA A 413 5.86 3.53 25.87
N CYS A 414 5.05 2.52 26.19
CA CYS A 414 3.59 2.66 26.30
C CYS A 414 3.28 3.56 27.51
N LYS A 415 2.34 4.50 27.37
CA LYS A 415 1.71 5.16 28.52
C LYS A 415 0.42 4.46 28.86
#